data_AF-A0A7Z0RSF3-F1
#
_entry.id   AF-A0A7Z0RSF3-F1
#
_cell.length_a   1.000
_cell.length_b   1.000
_cell.length_c   1.000
_cell.angle_alpha   90.00
_cell.angle_beta   90.00
_cell.angle_gamma   90.00
#
_symmetry.space_group_name_H-M   'P 1'
#
loop_
_entity.id
_entity.type
_entity.pdbx_description
1 polymer ?
#
loop_
_entity_poly.entity_id
_entity_poly.type
_entity_poly.pdbx_seq_one_letter_code
_entity_poly.pdbx_strand_id
1 'polypeptide(L)'
;AIGKLMVYTAAAGIDPSKVLPVSLDVGTNNESLLNDELYLGNRHKRVSGEKYDSFIDSFVKAVQRQFPNALLHWEDFGRNNATKILKKYENELATFNDDVQGTGIVVLAGILGALNISKEKLTNQKILIYGAGTAGMGIANIILDEMKEQGLS
;
A
#
# COMPACT_ATOMS: atom_id res chain seq x y z
N ALA A 1 0.92 0.18 -11.91
CA ALA A 1 0.68 1.65 -11.85
C ALA A 1 -0.47 2.12 -12.75
N ILE A 2 -0.35 2.14 -14.09
CA ILE A 2 -1.36 2.77 -14.98
C ILE A 2 -2.77 2.14 -14.83
N GLY A 3 -2.86 0.80 -14.75
CA GLY A 3 -4.14 0.11 -14.57
C GLY A 3 -4.91 0.54 -13.32
N LYS A 4 -4.23 0.83 -12.20
CA LYS A 4 -4.91 1.32 -10.98
C LYS A 4 -5.56 2.68 -11.20
N LEU A 5 -4.87 3.60 -11.88
CA LEU A 5 -5.44 4.93 -12.16
C LEU A 5 -6.66 4.87 -13.07
N MET A 6 -6.71 3.88 -13.97
CA MET A 6 -7.91 3.61 -14.75
C MET A 6 -9.09 3.22 -13.85
N VAL A 7 -8.86 2.40 -12.81
CA VAL A 7 -9.90 2.05 -11.83
C VAL A 7 -10.32 3.28 -11.01
N TYR A 8 -9.39 4.14 -10.59
CA TYR A 8 -9.73 5.42 -9.93
C TYR A 8 -10.68 6.27 -10.79
N THR A 9 -10.40 6.33 -12.09
CA THR A 9 -11.25 7.09 -13.03
C THR A 9 -12.59 6.40 -13.23
N ALA A 10 -12.59 5.12 -13.56
CA ALA A 10 -13.79 4.38 -13.95
C ALA A 10 -14.73 4.07 -12.78
N ALA A 11 -14.20 3.70 -11.62
CA ALA A 11 -14.99 3.28 -10.45
C ALA A 11 -15.26 4.42 -9.47
N ALA A 12 -14.30 5.34 -9.27
CA ALA A 12 -14.44 6.44 -8.31
C ALA A 12 -14.69 7.81 -8.97
N GLY A 13 -14.70 7.90 -10.31
CA GLY A 13 -15.01 9.14 -11.03
C GLY A 13 -13.91 10.21 -10.93
N ILE A 14 -12.68 9.82 -10.57
CA ILE A 14 -11.56 10.78 -10.51
C ILE A 14 -11.18 11.21 -11.92
N ASP A 15 -11.09 12.51 -12.13
CA ASP A 15 -10.68 13.11 -13.39
C ASP A 15 -9.29 12.59 -13.84
N PRO A 16 -9.16 11.96 -15.03
CA PRO A 16 -7.90 11.38 -15.49
C PRO A 16 -6.80 12.43 -15.71
N SER A 17 -7.15 13.71 -15.83
CA SER A 17 -6.15 14.80 -15.88
C SER A 17 -5.54 15.13 -14.51
N LYS A 18 -6.11 14.60 -13.42
CA LYS A 18 -5.70 14.85 -12.03
C LYS A 18 -4.97 13.68 -11.38
N VAL A 19 -4.65 12.64 -12.14
CA VAL A 19 -3.89 11.48 -11.67
C VAL A 19 -2.53 11.41 -12.35
N LEU A 20 -1.50 11.02 -11.60
CA LEU A 20 -0.14 10.93 -12.10
C LEU A 20 0.51 9.61 -11.67
N PRO A 21 0.77 8.66 -12.60
CA PRO A 21 1.49 7.44 -12.26
C PRO A 21 2.99 7.72 -12.16
N VAL A 22 3.62 7.26 -11.09
CA VAL A 22 5.06 7.39 -10.87
C VAL A 22 5.67 6.01 -10.61
N SER A 23 6.80 5.72 -11.26
CA SER A 23 7.64 4.56 -10.97
C SER A 23 8.97 5.04 -10.39
N LEU A 24 9.33 4.54 -9.23
CA LEU A 24 10.59 4.86 -8.55
C LEU A 24 11.64 3.79 -8.87
N ASP A 25 12.39 3.99 -9.95
CA ASP A 25 13.41 3.04 -10.39
C ASP A 25 14.69 3.17 -9.57
N VAL A 26 14.76 2.44 -8.45
CA VAL A 26 15.94 2.32 -7.59
C VAL A 26 16.82 1.10 -7.94
N GLY A 27 16.69 0.58 -9.16
CA GLY A 27 17.32 -0.66 -9.62
C GLY A 27 16.48 -1.91 -9.34
N THR A 28 17.00 -3.06 -9.75
CA THR A 28 16.34 -4.37 -9.62
C THR A 28 17.32 -5.45 -9.19
N ASN A 29 16.84 -6.42 -8.40
CA ASN A 29 17.63 -7.59 -8.02
C ASN A 29 17.36 -8.80 -8.94
N ASN A 30 16.45 -8.66 -9.90
CA ASN A 30 16.13 -9.73 -10.84
C ASN A 30 17.26 -9.86 -11.88
N GLU A 31 17.99 -10.98 -11.83
CA GLU A 31 19.11 -11.24 -12.75
C GLU A 31 18.67 -11.35 -14.20
N SER A 32 17.47 -11.87 -14.49
CA SER A 32 17.03 -11.96 -15.88
C SER A 32 16.88 -10.58 -16.50
N LEU A 33 16.32 -9.61 -15.77
CA LEU A 33 16.16 -8.23 -16.23
C LEU A 33 17.50 -7.50 -16.35
N LEU A 34 18.44 -7.75 -15.43
CA LEU A 34 19.77 -7.12 -15.50
C LEU A 34 20.56 -7.58 -16.73
N ASN A 35 20.39 -8.84 -17.12
CA ASN A 35 21.07 -9.45 -18.26
C ASN A 35 20.30 -9.32 -19.59
N ASP A 36 19.07 -8.83 -19.56
CA ASP A 36 18.25 -8.64 -20.77
C ASP A 36 18.66 -7.36 -21.48
N GLU A 37 19.18 -7.44 -22.71
CA GLU A 37 19.57 -6.28 -23.53
C GLU A 37 18.41 -5.32 -23.83
N LEU A 38 17.16 -5.80 -23.80
CA LEU A 38 15.96 -4.99 -24.03
C LEU A 38 15.42 -4.32 -22.75
N TYR A 39 15.98 -4.62 -21.57
CA TYR A 39 15.55 -3.98 -20.34
C TYR A 39 15.83 -2.47 -20.34
N LEU A 40 14.77 -1.68 -20.19
CA LEU A 40 14.82 -0.21 -20.22
C LEU A 40 15.04 0.43 -18.84
N GLY A 41 14.99 -0.35 -17.77
CA GLY A 41 15.19 0.16 -16.40
C GLY A 41 16.66 0.29 -16.02
N ASN A 42 16.90 0.80 -14.81
CA ASN A 42 18.24 0.97 -14.28
C ASN A 42 18.95 -0.38 -14.08
N ARG A 43 20.08 -0.56 -14.75
CA ARG A 43 20.89 -1.79 -14.75
C ARG A 43 21.83 -1.88 -13.56
N HIS A 44 21.27 -1.79 -12.35
CA HIS A 44 22.01 -2.04 -11.12
C HIS A 44 21.12 -2.69 -10.07
N LYS A 45 21.75 -3.33 -9.08
CA LYS A 45 21.07 -3.90 -7.91
C LYS A 45 20.33 -2.82 -7.14
N ARG A 46 19.27 -3.23 -6.43
CA ARG A 46 18.43 -2.31 -5.66
C ARG A 46 19.27 -1.51 -4.66
N VAL A 47 19.10 -0.20 -4.69
CA VAL A 47 19.59 0.68 -3.62
C VAL A 47 18.79 0.39 -2.35
N SER A 48 19.49 0.30 -1.21
CA SER A 48 18.90 -0.01 0.10
C SER A 48 19.45 0.90 1.19
N GLY A 49 18.93 0.76 2.41
CA GLY A 49 19.36 1.54 3.57
C GLY A 49 19.09 3.04 3.44
N GLU A 50 19.95 3.84 4.06
CA GLU A 50 19.76 5.30 4.17
C GLU A 50 19.70 6.00 2.81
N LYS A 51 20.41 5.49 1.81
CA LYS A 51 20.38 6.07 0.46
C LYS A 51 19.00 5.91 -0.19
N TYR A 52 18.35 4.77 0.03
CA TYR A 52 16.97 4.55 -0.41
C TYR A 52 16.01 5.45 0.37
N ASP A 53 16.14 5.49 1.70
CA ASP A 53 15.26 6.30 2.54
C ASP A 53 15.34 7.79 2.21
N SER A 54 16.55 8.30 1.99
CA SER A 54 16.79 9.71 1.61
C SER A 54 16.22 10.03 0.23
N PHE A 55 16.26 9.07 -0.70
CA PHE A 55 15.64 9.22 -2.01
C PHE A 55 14.12 9.29 -1.90
N ILE A 56 13.49 8.41 -1.13
CA ILE A 56 12.04 8.45 -0.88
C ILE A 56 11.64 9.77 -0.20
N ASP A 57 12.41 10.21 0.79
CA ASP A 57 12.18 11.49 1.48
C ASP A 57 12.24 12.69 0.52
N SER A 58 13.23 12.70 -0.37
CA SER A 58 13.36 13.73 -1.40
C SER A 58 12.18 13.72 -2.36
N PHE A 59 11.69 12.53 -2.73
CA PHE A 59 10.50 12.38 -3.57
C PHE A 59 9.24 12.91 -2.88
N VAL A 60 8.97 12.52 -1.63
CA VAL A 60 7.80 12.98 -0.87
C VAL A 60 7.81 14.50 -0.70
N LYS A 61 8.97 15.08 -0.35
CA LYS A 61 9.13 16.54 -0.24
C LYS A 61 8.87 17.26 -1.57
N ALA A 62 9.33 16.68 -2.69
CA ALA A 62 9.07 17.24 -4.01
C ALA A 62 7.56 17.21 -4.35
N VAL A 63 6.87 16.10 -4.03
CA VAL A 63 5.43 15.98 -4.20
C VAL A 63 4.68 17.00 -3.36
N GLN A 64 4.97 17.10 -2.06
CA GLN A 64 4.31 18.07 -1.17
C GLN A 64 4.52 19.52 -1.63
N ARG A 65 5.72 19.85 -2.13
CA ARG A 65 6.00 21.19 -2.65
C ARG A 65 5.22 21.49 -3.94
N GLN A 66 5.13 20.54 -4.85
CA GLN A 66 4.52 20.75 -6.17
C GLN A 66 2.99 20.58 -6.14
N PHE A 67 2.50 19.65 -5.31
CA PHE A 67 1.10 19.24 -5.22
C PHE A 67 0.71 19.07 -3.73
N PRO A 68 0.56 20.16 -2.97
CA PRO A 68 0.40 20.13 -1.51
C PRO A 68 -0.84 19.37 -1.03
N ASN A 69 -1.87 19.26 -1.87
CA ASN A 69 -3.13 18.58 -1.55
C ASN A 69 -3.27 17.22 -2.26
N ALA A 70 -2.20 16.68 -2.84
CA ALA A 70 -2.25 15.39 -3.51
C ALA A 70 -2.39 14.24 -2.49
N LEU A 71 -3.25 13.28 -2.83
CA LEU A 71 -3.26 11.96 -2.19
C LEU A 71 -2.09 11.13 -2.73
N LEU A 72 -1.18 10.71 -1.86
CA LEU A 72 -0.07 9.84 -2.24
C LEU A 72 -0.40 8.37 -1.97
N HIS A 73 -0.63 7.62 -3.04
CA HIS A 73 -0.97 6.19 -3.01
C HIS A 73 0.28 5.35 -3.28
N TRP A 74 0.70 4.55 -2.30
CA TRP A 74 1.83 3.61 -2.42
C TRP A 74 1.37 2.22 -2.83
N GLU A 75 2.09 1.62 -3.78
CA GLU A 75 1.71 0.36 -4.42
C GLU A 75 2.92 -0.54 -4.68
N ASP A 76 2.78 -1.85 -4.47
CA ASP A 76 3.75 -2.89 -4.82
C ASP A 76 5.12 -2.70 -4.14
N PHE A 77 5.15 -2.16 -2.92
CA PHE A 77 6.38 -2.04 -2.13
C PHE A 77 6.66 -3.33 -1.35
N GLY A 78 7.94 -3.71 -1.29
CA GLY A 78 8.36 -4.82 -0.42
C GLY A 78 7.96 -4.57 1.03
N ARG A 79 7.49 -5.62 1.73
CA ARG A 79 6.85 -5.55 3.06
C ARG A 79 7.49 -4.56 4.04
N ASN A 80 8.81 -4.65 4.22
CA ASN A 80 9.54 -3.81 5.16
C ASN A 80 9.48 -2.32 4.77
N ASN A 81 9.60 -2.01 3.47
CA ASN A 81 9.53 -0.65 2.97
C ASN A 81 8.10 -0.12 3.00
N ALA A 82 7.10 -0.93 2.61
CA ALA A 82 5.70 -0.52 2.62
C ALA A 82 5.28 -0.02 4.02
N THR A 83 5.50 -0.82 5.06
CA THR A 83 5.17 -0.45 6.44
C THR A 83 6.00 0.73 6.95
N LYS A 84 7.31 0.77 6.63
CA LYS A 84 8.19 1.85 7.08
C LYS A 84 7.81 3.20 6.46
N ILE A 85 7.53 3.23 5.16
CA ILE A 85 7.12 4.43 4.43
C ILE A 85 5.77 4.92 4.96
N LEU A 86 4.79 4.01 5.08
CA LEU A 86 3.47 4.36 5.59
C LEU A 86 3.56 5.00 6.98
N LYS A 87 4.19 4.32 7.94
CA LYS A 87 4.35 4.83 9.33
C LYS A 87 5.08 6.16 9.41
N LYS A 88 6.04 6.40 8.52
CA LYS A 88 6.79 7.65 8.51
C LYS A 88 5.90 8.81 8.07
N TYR A 89 5.08 8.61 7.04
CA TYR A 89 4.41 9.72 6.35
C TYR A 89 2.89 9.83 6.60
N GLU A 90 2.24 8.82 7.18
CA GLU A 90 0.77 8.82 7.40
C GLU A 90 0.25 10.01 8.22
N ASN A 91 1.10 10.60 9.07
CA ASN A 91 0.76 11.78 9.87
C ASN A 91 1.25 13.11 9.25
N GLU A 92 1.96 13.07 8.12
CA GLU A 92 2.58 14.24 7.48
C GLU A 92 1.84 14.69 6.20
N LEU A 93 1.16 13.76 5.51
CA LEU A 93 0.34 14.07 4.34
C LEU A 93 -0.78 13.04 4.16
N ALA A 94 -1.75 13.37 3.31
CA ALA A 94 -2.75 12.41 2.85
C ALA A 94 -2.06 11.29 2.06
N THR A 95 -1.84 10.15 2.70
CA THR A 95 -1.18 9.00 2.07
C THR A 95 -1.72 7.68 2.61
N PHE A 96 -1.67 6.65 1.79
CA PHE A 96 -2.02 5.30 2.18
C PHE A 96 -1.29 4.26 1.32
N ASN A 97 -1.25 3.02 1.77
CA ASN A 97 -0.72 1.89 1.00
C ASN A 97 -1.83 0.85 0.79
N ASP A 98 -2.12 0.50 -0.46
CA ASP A 98 -3.26 -0.38 -0.79
C ASP A 98 -3.01 -1.85 -0.45
N ASP A 99 -1.75 -2.31 -0.55
CA ASP A 99 -1.37 -3.68 -0.17
C ASP A 99 -1.52 -3.93 1.33
N VAL A 100 -1.33 -2.90 2.16
CA VAL A 100 -1.47 -2.96 3.63
C VAL A 100 -2.90 -2.63 4.05
N GLN A 101 -3.37 -1.43 3.70
CA GLN A 101 -4.63 -0.88 4.20
C GLN A 101 -5.81 -1.27 3.32
N GLY A 102 -5.70 -1.08 2.00
CA GLY A 102 -6.80 -1.37 1.05
C GLY A 102 -7.24 -2.83 1.08
N THR A 103 -6.29 -3.75 1.06
CA THR A 103 -6.56 -5.20 1.15
C THR A 103 -7.22 -5.58 2.47
N GLY A 104 -6.80 -5.00 3.60
CA GLY A 104 -7.42 -5.28 4.89
C GLY A 104 -8.85 -4.75 4.98
N ILE A 105 -9.13 -3.56 4.42
CA ILE A 105 -10.46 -2.96 4.42
C ILE A 105 -11.47 -3.82 3.64
N VAL A 106 -11.11 -4.27 2.43
CA VAL A 106 -12.04 -5.08 1.63
C VAL A 106 -12.32 -6.44 2.27
N VAL A 107 -11.31 -7.05 2.92
CA VAL A 107 -11.48 -8.30 3.67
C VAL A 107 -12.39 -8.08 4.88
N LEU A 108 -12.16 -7.01 5.64
CA LEU A 108 -13.01 -6.68 6.79
C LEU A 108 -14.46 -6.44 6.36
N ALA A 109 -14.69 -5.71 5.26
CA ALA A 109 -16.03 -5.50 4.71
C ALA A 109 -16.72 -6.84 4.36
N GLY A 110 -15.98 -7.80 3.78
CA GLY A 110 -16.47 -9.14 3.52
C GLY A 110 -16.86 -9.90 4.80
N ILE A 111 -16.01 -9.83 5.84
CA ILE A 111 -16.29 -10.44 7.15
C ILE A 111 -17.54 -9.83 7.79
N LEU A 112 -17.64 -8.50 7.85
CA LEU A 112 -18.80 -7.80 8.42
C LEU A 112 -20.09 -8.13 7.64
N GLY A 113 -20.02 -8.24 6.31
CA GLY A 113 -21.12 -8.70 5.48
C GLY A 113 -21.58 -10.11 5.83
N ALA A 114 -20.65 -11.05 6.01
CA ALA A 114 -20.95 -12.42 6.43
C ALA A 114 -21.56 -12.47 7.84
N LEU A 115 -21.03 -11.70 8.78
CA LEU A 115 -21.53 -11.61 10.15
C LEU A 115 -22.94 -11.02 10.23
N ASN A 116 -23.26 -10.06 9.35
CA ASN A 116 -24.63 -9.53 9.25
C ASN A 116 -25.64 -10.60 8.80
N ILE A 117 -25.21 -11.63 8.04
CA ILE A 117 -26.05 -12.75 7.65
C ILE A 117 -26.14 -13.79 8.78
N SER A 118 -25.00 -14.18 9.36
CA SER A 118 -24.96 -15.20 10.43
C SER A 118 -25.48 -14.71 11.77
N LYS A 119 -25.61 -13.38 11.95
CA LYS A 119 -25.99 -12.71 13.21
C LYS A 119 -24.99 -12.93 14.34
N GLU A 120 -23.73 -13.17 13.99
CA GLU A 120 -22.63 -13.32 14.94
C GLU A 120 -21.87 -12.01 15.16
N LYS A 121 -21.07 -11.95 16.24
CA LYS A 121 -20.19 -10.82 16.55
C LYS A 121 -18.78 -11.10 16.06
N LEU A 122 -18.10 -10.07 15.55
CA LEU A 122 -16.69 -10.17 15.15
C LEU A 122 -15.81 -10.58 16.33
N THR A 123 -16.06 -9.99 17.51
CA THR A 123 -15.31 -10.25 18.76
C THR A 123 -15.43 -11.68 19.28
N ASN A 124 -16.36 -12.49 18.75
CA ASN A 124 -16.50 -13.91 19.08
C ASN A 124 -15.79 -14.84 18.06
N GLN A 125 -15.27 -14.29 16.97
CA GLN A 125 -14.66 -15.08 15.89
C GLN A 125 -13.23 -15.49 16.22
N LYS A 126 -12.84 -16.68 15.75
CA LYS A 126 -11.44 -17.13 15.72
C LYS A 126 -10.95 -17.08 14.28
N ILE A 127 -9.95 -16.26 14.03
CA ILE A 127 -9.48 -15.96 12.68
C ILE A 127 -8.07 -16.54 12.49
N LEU A 128 -7.89 -17.35 11.45
CA LEU A 128 -6.59 -17.89 11.05
C LEU A 128 -6.08 -17.13 9.82
N ILE A 129 -4.91 -16.52 9.94
CA ILE A 129 -4.22 -15.86 8.83
C ILE A 129 -3.14 -16.80 8.29
N TYR A 130 -3.38 -17.38 7.11
CA TYR A 130 -2.41 -18.25 6.45
C TYR A 130 -1.55 -17.45 5.46
N GLY A 131 -0.45 -16.88 5.98
CA GLY A 131 0.53 -16.11 5.22
C GLY A 131 0.88 -14.79 5.90
N ALA A 132 2.12 -14.66 6.38
CA ALA A 132 2.58 -13.48 7.12
C ALA A 132 3.21 -12.41 6.19
N GLY A 133 2.67 -12.21 4.99
CA GLY A 133 3.14 -11.18 4.04
C GLY A 133 2.63 -9.77 4.36
N THR A 134 2.85 -8.79 3.46
CA THR A 134 2.31 -7.43 3.59
C THR A 134 0.78 -7.46 3.75
N ALA A 135 0.10 -8.13 2.82
CA ALA A 135 -1.36 -8.26 2.83
C ALA A 135 -1.88 -8.99 4.07
N GLY A 136 -1.32 -10.17 4.39
CA GLY A 136 -1.77 -10.97 5.54
C GLY A 136 -1.64 -10.24 6.87
N MET A 137 -0.53 -9.52 7.09
CA MET A 137 -0.38 -8.67 8.27
C MET A 137 -1.28 -7.44 8.26
N GLY A 138 -1.48 -6.82 7.09
CA GLY A 138 -2.40 -5.69 6.93
C GLY A 138 -3.84 -6.08 7.31
N ILE A 139 -4.31 -7.21 6.80
CA ILE A 139 -5.61 -7.81 7.14
C ILE A 139 -5.70 -8.09 8.65
N ALA A 140 -4.69 -8.75 9.21
CA ALA A 140 -4.68 -9.10 10.64
C ALA A 140 -4.81 -7.86 11.54
N ASN A 141 -4.07 -6.79 11.22
CA ASN A 141 -4.10 -5.55 11.98
C ASN A 141 -5.44 -4.83 11.85
N ILE A 142 -5.99 -4.69 10.64
CA ILE A 142 -7.29 -4.04 10.43
C ILE A 142 -8.42 -4.77 11.15
N ILE A 143 -8.41 -6.11 11.12
CA ILE A 143 -9.37 -6.92 11.88
C ILE A 143 -9.20 -6.69 13.39
N LEU A 144 -7.97 -6.69 13.89
CA LEU A 144 -7.68 -6.45 15.30
C LEU A 144 -8.15 -5.05 15.75
N ASP A 145 -7.89 -4.03 14.95
CA ASP A 145 -8.28 -2.65 15.24
C ASP A 145 -9.81 -2.53 15.29
N GLU A 146 -10.54 -3.11 14.33
CA GLU A 146 -12.01 -3.18 14.37
C GLU A 146 -12.52 -3.96 15.60
N MET A 147 -11.89 -5.10 15.94
CA MET A 147 -12.27 -5.85 17.13
C MET A 147 -12.10 -5.01 18.40
N LYS A 148 -11.04 -4.21 18.50
CA LYS A 148 -10.80 -3.28 19.60
C LYS A 148 -11.82 -2.14 19.64
N GLU A 149 -12.16 -1.57 18.50
CA GLU A 149 -13.22 -0.56 18.40
C GLU A 149 -14.58 -1.13 18.85
N GLN A 150 -14.83 -2.42 18.60
CA GLN A 150 -16.00 -3.15 19.11
C GLN A 150 -15.89 -3.59 20.58
N GLY A 151 -14.83 -3.18 21.30
CA GLY A 151 -14.67 -3.38 22.74
C GLY A 151 -13.83 -4.59 23.16
N LEU A 152 -13.07 -5.21 22.25
CA LEU A 152 -12.08 -6.23 22.60
C LEU A 152 -10.86 -5.59 23.28
N SER A 153 -10.43 -6.13 24.42
CA SER A 153 -9.26 -5.68 25.20
C SER A 153 -7.93 -6.09 24.58
#